data_AF-A0A4U0GID2-F1
#
_entry.id   AF-A0A4U0GID2-F1
#
_cell.length_a   1.000
_cell.length_b   1.000
_cell.length_c   1.000
_cell.angle_alpha   90.00
_cell.angle_beta   90.00
_cell.angle_gamma   90.00
#
_symmetry.space_group_name_H-M   'P 1'
#
loop_
_entity.id
_entity.type
_entity.pdbx_description
1 polymer ?
#
loop_
_entity_poly.entity_id
_entity_poly.type
_entity_poly.pdbx_seq_one_letter_code
_entity_poly.pdbx_strand_id
1 'polypeptide(L)'
;MPGTAPTLTSAAPSSVCTRWRSCVEAMRPRMRMRSSRALRVAALSAALAGCVSPGAGPAAPPAGSPAPDPTLFAPLAPSTLGYSVDAEQLLSAAYGARESTLRCIVTVDADALQVVGLTASGQRVFSLRYDGEQIDGERSTFAPEQIDPQHILADIQLAFWPLDAVAAAAEKRGWQVSEPRAGLRRVSGNGRIIAEVHYADADPWNGRLWLSNFVAGYSLDIRTRSGIPSRIQPAATTAEAPAS
;
A
#
# COMPACT_ATOMS: atom_id res chain seq x y z
N MET A 1 21.85 1.70 -52.63
CA MET A 1 20.73 2.03 -51.73
C MET A 1 20.66 0.97 -50.63
N PRO A 2 21.28 1.16 -49.44
CA PRO A 2 20.91 0.40 -48.26
C PRO A 2 20.12 1.30 -47.28
N GLY A 3 18.98 0.78 -46.83
CA GLY A 3 18.03 1.45 -45.95
C GLY A 3 18.57 1.62 -44.53
N THR A 4 18.29 2.79 -43.98
CA THR A 4 18.62 3.23 -42.62
C THR A 4 17.71 2.53 -41.60
N ALA A 5 18.30 1.83 -40.63
CA ALA A 5 17.56 1.30 -39.49
C ALA A 5 17.20 2.44 -38.52
N PRO A 6 16.01 2.42 -37.88
CA PRO A 6 15.62 3.46 -36.93
C PRO A 6 16.36 3.30 -35.61
N THR A 7 16.97 4.40 -35.16
CA THR A 7 17.61 4.54 -33.85
C THR A 7 16.55 4.53 -32.75
N LEU A 8 16.54 3.50 -31.92
CA LEU A 8 15.77 3.48 -30.67
C LEU A 8 16.35 4.53 -29.72
N THR A 9 15.63 5.63 -29.54
CA THR A 9 15.94 6.64 -28.53
C THR A 9 15.64 6.07 -27.15
N SER A 10 16.70 5.75 -26.40
CA SER A 10 16.65 5.41 -24.99
C SER A 10 16.12 6.60 -24.19
N ALA A 11 14.91 6.48 -23.64
CA ALA A 11 14.34 7.48 -22.74
C ALA A 11 15.08 7.42 -21.39
N ALA A 12 15.69 8.53 -20.99
CA ALA A 12 16.50 8.63 -19.79
C ALA A 12 15.72 8.34 -18.48
N PRO A 13 16.36 7.71 -17.48
CA PRO A 13 15.76 7.35 -16.17
C PRO A 13 15.38 8.56 -15.28
N SER A 14 15.65 9.78 -15.70
CA SER A 14 15.39 11.01 -14.93
C SER A 14 13.90 11.34 -14.79
N SER A 15 13.07 10.97 -15.78
CA SER A 15 11.65 11.35 -15.83
C SER A 15 10.79 10.71 -14.74
N VAL A 16 11.12 9.48 -14.32
CA VAL A 16 10.39 8.75 -13.26
C VAL A 16 10.69 9.33 -11.87
N CYS A 17 11.93 9.74 -11.63
CA CYS A 17 12.37 10.34 -10.38
C CYS A 17 11.77 11.75 -10.15
N THR A 18 11.63 12.54 -11.22
CA THR A 18 10.97 13.86 -11.17
C THR A 18 9.48 13.74 -10.88
N ARG A 19 8.82 12.74 -11.47
CA ARG A 19 7.39 12.49 -11.23
C ARG A 19 7.10 12.08 -9.78
N TRP A 20 8.00 11.35 -9.13
CA TRP A 20 7.88 11.00 -7.71
C TRP A 20 7.96 12.24 -6.79
N ARG A 21 8.96 13.11 -6.98
CA ARG A 21 9.07 14.37 -6.22
C ARG A 21 7.84 15.26 -6.41
N SER A 22 7.37 15.39 -7.65
CA SER A 22 6.14 16.14 -7.95
C SER A 22 4.88 15.48 -7.42
N CYS A 23 4.83 14.15 -7.27
CA CYS A 23 3.69 13.43 -6.68
C CYS A 23 3.64 13.66 -5.16
N VAL A 24 4.80 13.56 -4.48
CA VAL A 24 4.95 13.89 -3.06
C VAL A 24 4.60 15.37 -2.80
N GLU A 25 5.01 16.28 -3.68
CA GLU A 25 4.64 17.71 -3.60
C GLU A 25 3.17 17.96 -3.92
N ALA A 26 2.57 17.24 -4.87
CA ALA A 26 1.15 17.35 -5.21
C ALA A 26 0.22 16.83 -4.10
N MET A 27 0.71 15.91 -3.25
CA MET A 27 0.01 15.44 -2.05
C MET A 27 0.16 16.37 -0.84
N ARG A 28 0.95 17.44 -0.93
CA ARG A 28 0.93 18.49 0.11
C ARG A 28 -0.45 19.16 0.09
N PRO A 29 -1.19 19.19 1.21
CA PRO A 29 -2.44 19.91 1.26
C PRO A 29 -2.16 21.36 0.89
N ARG A 30 -2.73 21.82 -0.24
CA ARG A 30 -2.74 23.23 -0.58
C ARG A 30 -3.50 23.93 0.53
N MET A 31 -2.77 24.46 1.51
CA MET A 31 -3.27 25.43 2.49
C MET A 31 -3.79 26.61 1.68
N ARG A 32 -5.07 26.54 1.29
CA ARG A 32 -5.84 27.70 0.87
C ARG A 32 -5.97 28.55 2.12
N MET A 33 -4.99 29.42 2.31
CA MET A 33 -5.06 30.56 3.21
C MET A 33 -6.22 31.43 2.69
N ARG A 34 -7.45 31.09 3.09
CA ARG A 34 -8.63 31.95 2.86
C ARG A 34 -8.47 33.11 3.83
N SER A 35 -7.84 34.16 3.32
CA SER A 35 -7.87 35.50 3.86
C SER A 35 -9.32 35.99 3.96
N SER A 36 -9.95 35.76 5.10
CA SER A 36 -11.25 36.35 5.44
C SER A 36 -11.03 37.80 5.89
N ARG A 37 -10.88 38.70 4.90
CA ARG A 37 -11.12 40.13 5.09
C ARG A 37 -12.63 40.39 5.15
N ALA A 38 -12.99 41.14 6.18
CA ALA A 38 -14.19 41.97 6.34
C ALA A 38 -15.56 41.27 6.45
N LEU A 39 -16.28 41.51 7.55
CA LEU A 39 -17.35 42.51 7.54
C LEU A 39 -17.72 42.93 8.97
N ARG A 40 -17.80 44.24 9.18
CA ARG A 40 -18.49 44.87 10.31
C ARG A 40 -19.99 44.78 10.05
N VAL A 41 -20.79 44.34 11.01
CA VAL A 41 -22.18 44.81 11.21
C VAL A 41 -22.48 44.84 12.71
N ALA A 42 -23.00 45.98 13.15
CA ALA A 42 -23.40 46.30 14.51
C ALA A 42 -24.89 46.04 14.75
N ALA A 43 -25.28 46.03 16.03
CA ALA A 43 -26.62 46.33 16.58
C ALA A 43 -27.71 45.27 16.30
N LEU A 44 -28.74 45.04 17.11
CA LEU A 44 -29.14 45.31 18.49
C LEU A 44 -30.50 44.58 18.65
N SER A 45 -30.84 44.11 19.85
CA SER A 45 -32.21 43.93 20.38
C SER A 45 -33.03 42.65 20.12
N ALA A 46 -33.62 42.23 21.25
CA ALA A 46 -34.99 41.76 21.46
C ALA A 46 -35.22 40.24 21.61
N ALA A 47 -35.40 39.87 22.87
CA ALA A 47 -35.99 38.63 23.35
C ALA A 47 -37.47 38.52 22.95
N LEU A 48 -37.92 37.30 22.61
CA LEU A 48 -39.18 36.71 23.08
C LEU A 48 -39.35 35.26 22.55
N ALA A 49 -39.63 34.37 23.50
CA ALA A 49 -40.38 33.10 23.44
C ALA A 49 -40.47 32.32 22.10
N GLY A 50 -39.93 31.09 22.09
CA GLY A 50 -40.22 30.05 21.10
C GLY A 50 -40.28 28.68 21.76
N CYS A 51 -41.40 27.98 21.54
CA CYS A 51 -41.84 26.77 22.23
C CYS A 51 -40.89 25.56 22.10
N VAL A 52 -40.80 24.80 23.20
CA VAL A 52 -40.17 23.48 23.28
C VAL A 52 -41.07 22.42 22.65
N SER A 53 -40.56 21.72 21.64
CA SER A 53 -41.12 20.46 21.14
C SER A 53 -40.03 19.40 21.28
N PRO A 54 -40.28 18.23 21.90
CA PRO A 54 -39.31 17.16 21.96
C PRO A 54 -39.24 16.48 20.59
N GLY A 55 -38.31 16.94 19.76
CA GLY A 55 -37.95 16.27 18.52
C GLY A 55 -37.27 14.95 18.82
N ALA A 56 -37.79 13.88 18.22
CA ALA A 56 -37.22 12.54 18.23
C ALA A 56 -35.71 12.60 17.95
N GLY A 57 -34.92 12.08 18.88
CA GLY A 57 -33.47 11.97 18.72
C GLY A 57 -33.14 11.10 17.50
N PRO A 58 -32.02 11.37 16.81
CA PRO A 58 -31.58 10.54 15.70
C PRO A 58 -31.42 9.11 16.20
N ALA A 59 -32.10 8.18 15.53
CA ALA A 59 -31.92 6.76 15.72
C ALA A 59 -30.42 6.46 15.63
N ALA A 60 -29.87 5.88 16.70
CA ALA A 60 -28.52 5.35 16.68
C ALA A 60 -28.40 4.40 15.47
N PRO A 61 -27.35 4.53 14.64
CA PRO A 61 -27.14 3.58 13.56
C PRO A 61 -27.04 2.18 14.16
N PRO A 62 -27.60 1.15 13.51
CA PRO A 62 -27.52 -0.22 14.00
C PRO A 62 -26.05 -0.60 14.19
N ALA A 63 -25.70 -0.97 15.42
CA ALA A 63 -24.43 -1.60 15.75
C ALA A 63 -24.36 -2.92 14.97
N GLY A 64 -23.67 -2.92 13.83
CA GLY A 64 -23.64 -4.08 12.94
C GLY A 64 -23.19 -3.80 11.51
N SER A 65 -23.02 -2.55 11.08
CA SER A 65 -22.22 -2.30 9.87
C SER A 65 -20.75 -2.53 10.21
N PRO A 66 -20.08 -3.56 9.63
CA PRO A 66 -18.62 -3.58 9.69
C PRO A 66 -18.15 -2.24 9.14
N ALA A 67 -17.23 -1.59 9.86
CA ALA A 67 -16.54 -0.44 9.31
C ALA A 67 -16.04 -0.81 7.89
N PRO A 68 -16.18 0.07 6.89
CA PRO A 68 -15.72 -0.24 5.54
C PRO A 68 -14.27 -0.70 5.65
N ASP A 69 -14.05 -1.97 5.27
CA ASP A 69 -12.73 -2.59 5.24
C ASP A 69 -11.84 -1.69 4.38
N PRO A 70 -10.83 -1.02 4.96
CA PRO A 70 -10.03 -0.02 4.26
C PRO A 70 -9.06 -0.66 3.27
N THR A 71 -9.00 -1.99 3.20
CA THR A 71 -8.08 -2.72 2.31
C THR A 71 -8.56 -2.72 0.86
N LEU A 72 -7.58 -2.69 -0.06
CA LEU A 72 -7.83 -2.64 -1.50
C LEU A 72 -8.51 -3.91 -2.02
N PHE A 73 -8.28 -5.07 -1.40
CA PHE A 73 -8.86 -6.35 -1.80
C PHE A 73 -8.72 -7.34 -0.64
N ALA A 74 -9.51 -8.41 -0.69
CA ALA A 74 -9.35 -9.50 0.26
C ALA A 74 -7.94 -10.13 0.11
N PRO A 75 -7.22 -10.39 1.21
CA PRO A 75 -5.89 -10.97 1.17
C PRO A 75 -5.83 -12.26 0.33
N LEU A 76 -4.81 -12.37 -0.52
CA LEU A 76 -4.58 -13.57 -1.34
C LEU A 76 -3.74 -14.59 -0.57
N ALA A 77 -4.03 -15.89 -0.69
CA ALA A 77 -3.22 -16.93 -0.05
C ALA A 77 -1.73 -16.86 -0.50
N PRO A 78 -0.75 -17.08 0.39
CA PRO A 78 0.68 -16.99 0.05
C PRO A 78 1.10 -17.82 -1.18
N SER A 79 0.58 -19.05 -1.28
CA SER A 79 0.79 -19.96 -2.41
C SER A 79 0.45 -19.38 -3.80
N THR A 80 -0.42 -18.38 -3.87
CA THR A 80 -0.79 -17.72 -5.14
C THR A 80 0.34 -16.87 -5.74
N LEU A 81 1.41 -16.59 -4.98
CA LEU A 81 2.62 -15.98 -5.52
C LEU A 81 3.31 -16.87 -6.56
N GLY A 82 3.21 -18.21 -6.39
CA GLY A 82 3.77 -19.21 -7.30
C GLY A 82 5.26 -19.54 -7.11
N TYR A 83 5.95 -18.83 -6.23
CA TYR A 83 7.34 -19.09 -5.83
C TYR A 83 7.56 -18.67 -4.37
N SER A 84 8.63 -19.16 -3.77
CA SER A 84 9.10 -18.72 -2.45
C SER A 84 10.12 -17.60 -2.62
N VAL A 85 10.23 -16.71 -1.65
CA VAL A 85 11.23 -15.63 -1.67
C VAL A 85 11.67 -15.26 -0.27
N ASP A 86 12.98 -15.06 -0.11
CA ASP A 86 13.57 -14.38 1.03
C ASP A 86 14.21 -13.07 0.55
N ALA A 87 13.76 -11.96 1.10
CA ALA A 87 14.19 -10.64 0.69
C ALA A 87 14.51 -9.70 1.85
N GLU A 88 15.60 -8.96 1.71
CA GLU A 88 15.89 -7.78 2.51
C GLU A 88 15.62 -6.53 1.68
N GLN A 89 14.80 -5.63 2.21
CA GLN A 89 14.38 -4.41 1.55
C GLN A 89 14.68 -3.18 2.41
N LEU A 90 15.02 -2.07 1.76
CA LEU A 90 15.06 -0.75 2.36
C LEU A 90 13.82 0.01 1.93
N LEU A 91 12.93 0.27 2.87
CA LEU A 91 11.66 0.97 2.69
C LEU A 91 11.80 2.41 3.19
N SER A 92 11.50 3.40 2.35
CA SER A 92 11.29 4.79 2.80
C SER A 92 9.83 5.16 2.61
N ALA A 93 9.12 5.36 3.72
CA ALA A 93 7.73 5.74 3.74
C ALA A 93 7.61 7.26 3.96
N ALA A 94 6.74 7.90 3.18
CA ALA A 94 6.39 9.31 3.35
C ALA A 94 4.88 9.43 3.58
N TYR A 95 4.51 10.16 4.63
CA TYR A 95 3.13 10.49 4.98
C TYR A 95 3.04 11.96 5.39
N GLY A 96 2.44 12.79 4.55
CA GLY A 96 2.42 14.23 4.72
C GLY A 96 3.84 14.82 4.76
N ALA A 97 4.23 15.41 5.89
CA ALA A 97 5.58 15.96 6.11
C ALA A 97 6.53 15.00 6.83
N ARG A 98 6.05 13.80 7.21
CA ARG A 98 6.85 12.80 7.91
C ARG A 98 7.45 11.83 6.91
N GLU A 99 8.74 11.57 7.05
CA GLU A 99 9.45 10.53 6.33
C GLU A 99 10.09 9.58 7.33
N SER A 100 10.11 8.29 7.01
CA SER A 100 10.70 7.26 7.86
C SER A 100 11.30 6.16 7.00
N THR A 101 12.48 5.70 7.38
CA THR A 101 13.16 4.61 6.69
C THR A 101 13.24 3.39 7.59
N LEU A 102 12.85 2.25 7.03
CA LEU A 102 12.86 0.94 7.67
C LEU A 102 13.64 -0.05 6.81
N ARG A 103 14.30 -0.99 7.47
CA ARG A 103 14.76 -2.23 6.83
C ARG A 103 13.67 -3.27 7.03
N CYS A 104 13.18 -3.87 5.95
CA CYS A 104 12.17 -4.90 6.01
C CYS A 104 12.79 -6.24 5.60
N ILE A 105 12.56 -7.26 6.41
CA ILE A 105 12.83 -8.66 6.03
C ILE A 105 11.50 -9.26 5.61
N VAL A 106 11.43 -9.80 4.40
CA VAL A 106 10.23 -10.38 3.81
C VAL A 106 10.54 -11.83 3.45
N THR A 107 9.76 -12.75 3.98
CA THR A 107 9.82 -14.17 3.64
C THR A 107 8.45 -14.60 3.17
N VAL A 108 8.38 -15.28 2.03
CA VAL A 108 7.15 -15.87 1.51
C VAL A 108 7.44 -17.29 1.09
N ASP A 109 6.58 -18.21 1.51
CA ASP A 109 6.51 -19.58 1.00
C ASP A 109 5.05 -19.94 0.67
N ALA A 110 4.79 -21.23 0.47
CA ALA A 110 3.43 -21.69 0.13
C ALA A 110 2.44 -21.52 1.28
N ASP A 111 2.93 -21.55 2.52
CA ASP A 111 2.13 -21.63 3.75
C ASP A 111 1.98 -20.26 4.40
N ALA A 112 3.01 -19.41 4.35
CA ALA A 112 2.99 -18.13 5.04
C ALA A 112 3.75 -17.01 4.31
N LEU A 113 3.29 -15.78 4.55
CA LEU A 113 4.01 -14.54 4.33
C LEU A 113 4.42 -13.98 5.70
N GLN A 114 5.68 -13.61 5.85
CA GLN A 114 6.23 -13.00 7.06
C GLN A 114 6.98 -11.73 6.72
N VAL A 115 6.77 -10.69 7.52
CA VAL A 115 7.46 -9.40 7.37
C VAL A 115 7.89 -8.88 8.73
N VAL A 116 9.13 -8.43 8.83
CA VAL A 116 9.64 -7.73 10.01
C VAL A 116 10.21 -6.38 9.58
N GLY A 117 9.65 -5.30 10.11
CA GLY A 117 10.14 -3.94 9.90
C GLY A 117 11.04 -3.49 11.03
N LEU A 118 12.28 -3.10 10.71
CA LEU A 118 13.32 -2.68 11.64
C LEU A 118 13.73 -1.23 11.40
N THR A 119 14.02 -0.49 12.46
CA THR A 119 14.67 0.83 12.34
C THR A 119 16.13 0.67 11.90
N ALA A 120 16.80 1.78 11.57
CA ALA A 120 18.23 1.77 11.28
C ALA A 120 19.10 1.24 12.44
N SER A 121 18.62 1.37 13.69
CA SER A 121 19.27 0.81 14.90
C SER A 121 18.91 -0.65 15.17
N GLY A 122 18.10 -1.29 14.33
CA GLY A 122 17.68 -2.68 14.48
C GLY A 122 16.51 -2.91 15.43
N GLN A 123 15.83 -1.85 15.88
CA GLN A 123 14.65 -2.00 16.74
C GLN A 123 13.44 -2.41 15.90
N ARG A 124 12.67 -3.40 16.38
CA ARG A 124 11.45 -3.86 15.70
C ARG A 124 10.33 -2.82 15.81
N VAL A 125 9.87 -2.35 14.65
CA VAL A 125 8.74 -1.43 14.52
C VAL A 125 7.44 -2.19 14.39
N PHE A 126 7.43 -3.24 13.56
CA PHE A 126 6.30 -4.14 13.41
C PHE A 126 6.76 -5.54 12.99
N SER A 127 5.88 -6.51 13.20
CA SER A 127 5.93 -7.82 12.56
C SER A 127 4.55 -8.20 12.03
N LEU A 128 4.53 -8.88 10.90
CA LEU A 128 3.34 -9.39 10.24
C LEU A 128 3.60 -10.85 9.87
N ARG A 129 2.67 -11.73 10.20
CA ARG A 129 2.59 -13.08 9.67
C ARG A 129 1.18 -13.29 9.11
N TYR A 130 1.10 -13.89 7.94
CA TYR A 130 -0.16 -14.20 7.28
C TYR A 130 -0.08 -15.59 6.67
N ASP A 131 -0.98 -16.49 7.06
CA ASP A 131 -0.97 -17.90 6.67
C ASP A 131 -1.99 -18.25 5.56
N GLY A 132 -2.67 -17.25 5.01
CA GLY A 132 -3.76 -17.45 4.06
C GLY A 132 -5.16 -17.33 4.67
N GLU A 133 -5.28 -17.34 5.99
CA GLU A 133 -6.54 -17.17 6.70
C GLU A 133 -6.48 -16.06 7.77
N GLN A 134 -5.42 -16.04 8.57
CA GLN A 134 -5.27 -15.14 9.71
C GLN A 134 -4.09 -14.19 9.52
N ILE A 135 -4.31 -12.93 9.87
CA ILE A 135 -3.29 -11.87 9.88
C ILE A 135 -2.86 -11.65 11.33
N ASP A 136 -1.69 -12.16 11.68
CA ASP A 136 -1.03 -11.92 12.96
C ASP A 136 -0.09 -10.74 12.83
N GLY A 137 -0.53 -9.58 13.32
CA GLY A 137 0.22 -8.33 13.25
C GLY A 137 0.56 -7.79 14.63
N GLU A 138 1.85 -7.57 14.90
CA GLU A 138 2.31 -6.83 16.07
C GLU A 138 2.90 -5.48 15.64
N ARG A 139 2.53 -4.43 16.37
CA ARG A 139 3.16 -3.11 16.25
C ARG A 139 3.81 -2.74 17.57
N SER A 140 4.98 -2.12 17.49
CA SER A 140 5.60 -1.53 18.66
C SER A 140 4.82 -0.32 19.16
N THR A 141 4.94 0.00 20.44
CA THR A 141 4.31 1.19 21.05
C THR A 141 4.84 2.51 20.47
N PHE A 142 6.07 2.52 19.96
CA PHE A 142 6.65 3.68 19.30
C PHE A 142 6.42 3.70 17.78
N ALA A 143 5.75 2.69 17.22
CA ALA A 143 5.44 2.67 15.79
C ALA A 143 4.43 3.79 15.46
N PRO A 144 4.60 4.51 14.34
CA PRO A 144 3.59 5.44 13.85
C PRO A 144 2.23 4.77 13.67
N GLU A 145 1.14 5.50 13.96
CA GLU A 145 -0.24 4.99 13.82
C GLU A 145 -0.59 4.56 12.39
N GLN A 146 0.13 5.07 11.39
CA GLN A 146 -0.03 4.73 9.99
C GLN A 146 0.41 3.29 9.66
N ILE A 147 1.17 2.64 10.54
CA ILE A 147 1.62 1.26 10.36
C ILE A 147 0.49 0.33 10.77
N ASP A 148 -0.23 -0.15 9.75
CA ASP A 148 -1.29 -1.15 9.87
C ASP A 148 -0.87 -2.44 9.14
N PRO A 149 -0.78 -3.59 9.84
CA PRO A 149 -0.46 -4.88 9.25
C PRO A 149 -1.35 -5.26 8.05
N GLN A 150 -2.64 -4.88 8.06
CA GLN A 150 -3.56 -5.19 6.96
C GLN A 150 -3.23 -4.38 5.70
N HIS A 151 -2.89 -3.09 5.87
CA HIS A 151 -2.45 -2.25 4.75
C HIS A 151 -1.09 -2.70 4.20
N ILE A 152 -0.16 -3.08 5.09
CA ILE A 152 1.15 -3.60 4.69
C ILE A 152 0.98 -4.86 3.83
N LEU A 153 0.12 -5.79 4.25
CA LEU A 153 -0.17 -7.00 3.48
C LEU A 153 -0.74 -6.66 2.11
N ALA A 154 -1.74 -5.77 2.05
CA ALA A 154 -2.35 -5.36 0.80
C ALA A 154 -1.35 -4.68 -0.15
N ASP A 155 -0.45 -3.85 0.37
CA ASP A 155 0.59 -3.18 -0.42
C ASP A 155 1.62 -4.17 -0.98
N ILE A 156 2.06 -5.14 -0.17
CA ILE A 156 2.98 -6.19 -0.62
C ILE A 156 2.32 -7.02 -1.72
N GLN A 157 1.08 -7.45 -1.51
CA GLN A 157 0.37 -8.22 -2.54
C GLN A 157 0.16 -7.39 -3.81
N LEU A 158 -0.24 -6.13 -3.69
CA LEU A 158 -0.39 -5.25 -4.85
C LEU A 158 0.92 -5.10 -5.63
N ALA A 159 2.04 -4.94 -4.93
CA ALA A 159 3.34 -4.70 -5.54
C ALA A 159 3.98 -5.96 -6.13
N PHE A 160 3.82 -7.13 -5.50
CA PHE A 160 4.62 -8.31 -5.82
C PHE A 160 3.83 -9.50 -6.37
N TRP A 161 2.51 -9.58 -6.18
CA TRP A 161 1.73 -10.72 -6.67
C TRP A 161 1.49 -10.65 -8.18
N PRO A 162 1.20 -11.81 -8.82
CA PRO A 162 0.73 -11.85 -10.20
C PRO A 162 -0.49 -10.95 -10.45
N LEU A 163 -0.50 -10.26 -11.60
CA LEU A 163 -1.53 -9.28 -11.93
C LEU A 163 -2.94 -9.88 -11.94
N ASP A 164 -3.08 -11.05 -12.52
CA ASP A 164 -4.33 -11.79 -12.66
C ASP A 164 -4.95 -12.13 -11.30
N ALA A 165 -4.13 -12.61 -10.36
CA ALA A 165 -4.58 -12.92 -9.01
C ALA A 165 -5.09 -11.66 -8.29
N VAL A 166 -4.30 -10.57 -8.30
CA VAL A 166 -4.65 -9.31 -7.65
C VAL A 166 -5.88 -8.68 -8.31
N ALA A 167 -5.98 -8.70 -9.64
CA ALA A 167 -7.13 -8.19 -10.37
C ALA A 167 -8.42 -8.93 -9.99
N ALA A 168 -8.40 -10.28 -9.98
CA ALA A 168 -9.56 -11.08 -9.60
C ALA A 168 -10.01 -10.85 -8.14
N ALA A 169 -9.07 -10.61 -7.22
CA ALA A 169 -9.38 -10.27 -5.84
C ALA A 169 -9.99 -8.86 -5.70
N ALA A 170 -9.44 -7.90 -6.44
CA ALA A 170 -9.86 -6.50 -6.42
C ALA A 170 -11.24 -6.27 -7.07
N GLU A 171 -11.56 -7.00 -8.13
CA GLU A 171 -12.86 -6.91 -8.83
C GLU A 171 -14.03 -7.25 -7.89
N LYS A 172 -13.85 -8.19 -6.96
CA LYS A 172 -14.86 -8.55 -5.94
C LYS A 172 -15.21 -7.40 -5.00
N ARG A 173 -14.33 -6.39 -4.89
CA ARG A 173 -14.52 -5.17 -4.11
C ARG A 173 -14.91 -3.96 -4.98
N GLY A 174 -15.14 -4.15 -6.29
CA GLY A 174 -15.50 -3.09 -7.22
C GLY A 174 -14.31 -2.24 -7.71
N TRP A 175 -13.10 -2.75 -7.53
CA TRP A 175 -11.88 -2.10 -8.00
C TRP A 175 -11.35 -2.77 -9.26
N GLN A 176 -10.68 -1.98 -10.10
CA GLN A 176 -10.02 -2.44 -11.31
C GLN A 176 -8.52 -2.29 -11.16
N VAL A 177 -7.78 -3.39 -11.35
CA VAL A 177 -6.32 -3.42 -11.36
C VAL A 177 -5.86 -3.64 -12.79
N SER A 178 -4.92 -2.82 -13.26
CA SER A 178 -4.44 -2.85 -14.64
C SER A 178 -2.98 -2.44 -14.74
N GLU A 179 -2.35 -2.76 -15.86
CA GLU A 179 -1.00 -2.29 -16.21
C GLU A 179 -1.06 -1.41 -17.46
N PRO A 180 -1.41 -0.10 -17.31
CA PRO A 180 -1.66 0.79 -18.46
C PRO A 180 -0.41 1.06 -19.33
N ARG A 181 0.78 0.77 -18.82
CA ARG A 181 2.05 0.79 -19.56
C ARG A 181 3.06 -0.11 -18.85
N ALA A 182 4.15 -0.45 -19.53
CA ALA A 182 5.27 -1.17 -18.93
C ALA A 182 5.77 -0.49 -17.64
N GLY A 183 5.97 -1.29 -16.59
CA GLY A 183 6.44 -0.84 -15.28
C GLY A 183 5.46 0.03 -14.51
N LEU A 184 4.16 0.01 -14.83
CA LEU A 184 3.13 0.69 -14.05
C LEU A 184 1.94 -0.23 -13.80
N ARG A 185 1.66 -0.51 -12.53
CA ARG A 185 0.40 -1.11 -12.07
C ARG A 185 -0.48 -0.05 -11.42
N ARG A 186 -1.77 -0.07 -11.72
CA ARG A 186 -2.74 0.92 -11.24
C ARG A 186 -3.98 0.24 -10.71
N VAL A 187 -4.41 0.68 -9.52
CA VAL A 187 -5.71 0.37 -8.94
C VAL A 187 -6.62 1.58 -9.11
N SER A 188 -7.83 1.36 -9.60
CA SER A 188 -8.82 2.40 -9.83
C SER A 188 -10.22 1.93 -9.50
N GLY A 189 -11.11 2.88 -9.21
CA GLY A 189 -12.55 2.62 -9.14
C GLY A 189 -13.31 3.88 -8.77
N ASN A 190 -14.61 3.87 -9.03
CA ASN A 190 -15.46 5.07 -8.91
C ASN A 190 -14.89 6.30 -9.66
N GLY A 191 -14.26 6.08 -10.82
CA GLY A 191 -13.68 7.15 -11.65
C GLY A 191 -12.41 7.81 -11.09
N ARG A 192 -11.80 7.27 -10.03
CA ARG A 192 -10.56 7.79 -9.43
C ARG A 192 -9.45 6.75 -9.38
N ILE A 193 -8.21 7.22 -9.37
CA ILE A 193 -7.03 6.40 -9.08
C ILE A 193 -6.93 6.25 -7.56
N ILE A 194 -6.73 5.01 -7.11
CA ILE A 194 -6.67 4.63 -5.70
C ILE A 194 -5.23 4.42 -5.28
N ALA A 195 -4.50 3.62 -6.06
CA ALA A 195 -3.10 3.36 -5.85
C ALA A 195 -2.36 3.13 -7.18
N GLU A 196 -1.06 3.39 -7.18
CA GLU A 196 -0.15 3.05 -8.27
C GLU A 196 1.13 2.41 -7.73
N VAL A 197 1.67 1.47 -8.50
CA VAL A 197 3.01 0.91 -8.30
C VAL A 197 3.82 1.15 -9.57
N HIS A 198 4.95 1.85 -9.44
CA HIS A 198 5.88 2.11 -10.52
C HIS A 198 7.12 1.26 -10.29
N TYR A 199 7.46 0.40 -11.25
CA TYR A 199 8.62 -0.47 -11.19
C TYR A 199 9.77 0.14 -11.97
N ALA A 200 10.96 0.19 -11.38
CA ALA A 200 12.18 0.58 -12.09
C ALA A 200 12.70 -0.57 -12.97
N ASP A 201 12.50 -1.80 -12.51
CA ASP A 201 13.04 -3.03 -13.08
C ASP A 201 11.91 -4.03 -13.37
N ALA A 202 12.14 -4.98 -14.27
CA ALA A 202 11.13 -5.99 -14.63
C ALA A 202 10.88 -6.98 -13.49
N ASP A 203 11.91 -7.31 -12.71
CA ASP A 203 11.81 -8.14 -11.53
C ASP A 203 11.67 -7.25 -10.27
N PRO A 204 10.50 -7.26 -9.60
CA PRO A 204 10.29 -6.43 -8.42
C PRO A 204 11.14 -6.89 -7.21
N TRP A 205 11.61 -8.15 -7.19
CA TRP A 205 12.48 -8.67 -6.13
C TRP A 205 13.96 -8.39 -6.37
N ASN A 206 14.32 -7.83 -7.53
CA ASN A 206 15.69 -7.46 -7.85
C ASN A 206 15.73 -6.04 -8.45
N GLY A 207 15.29 -5.08 -7.66
CA GLY A 207 15.20 -3.70 -8.13
C GLY A 207 14.60 -2.73 -7.15
N ARG A 208 14.06 -1.65 -7.71
CA ARG A 208 13.38 -0.60 -6.97
C ARG A 208 11.95 -0.42 -7.48
N LEU A 209 11.03 -0.13 -6.58
CA LEU A 209 9.67 0.25 -6.92
C LEU A 209 9.17 1.38 -6.02
N TRP A 210 8.16 2.09 -6.52
CA TRP A 210 7.45 3.13 -5.79
C TRP A 210 5.98 2.81 -5.74
N LEU A 211 5.42 2.73 -4.54
CA LEU A 211 3.99 2.58 -4.33
C LEU A 211 3.43 3.91 -3.84
N SER A 212 2.31 4.35 -4.39
CA SER A 212 1.57 5.51 -3.90
C SER A 212 0.12 5.10 -3.66
N ASN A 213 -0.36 5.27 -2.43
CA ASN A 213 -1.77 5.07 -2.09
C ASN A 213 -2.42 6.45 -1.89
N PHE A 214 -3.20 6.88 -2.89
CA PHE A 214 -3.79 8.21 -2.94
C PHE A 214 -5.00 8.38 -2.03
N VAL A 215 -5.66 7.28 -1.66
CA VAL A 215 -6.78 7.31 -0.71
C VAL A 215 -6.25 7.35 0.72
N ALA A 216 -5.24 6.54 1.02
CA ALA A 216 -4.62 6.50 2.34
C ALA A 216 -3.60 7.63 2.58
N GLY A 217 -3.09 8.28 1.53
CA GLY A 217 -2.25 9.48 1.64
C GLY A 217 -0.78 9.22 1.95
N TYR A 218 -0.25 8.06 1.60
CA TYR A 218 1.19 7.73 1.74
C TYR A 218 1.83 7.33 0.41
N SER A 219 3.15 7.42 0.39
CA SER A 219 3.99 6.85 -0.67
C SER A 219 5.16 6.08 -0.08
N LEU A 220 5.51 4.98 -0.73
CA LEU A 220 6.60 4.09 -0.37
C LEU A 220 7.64 4.10 -1.49
N ASP A 221 8.90 4.16 -1.10
CA ASP A 221 10.07 3.88 -1.94
C ASP A 221 10.73 2.61 -1.43
N ILE A 222 10.62 1.52 -2.20
CA ILE A 222 11.08 0.19 -1.81
C ILE A 222 12.28 -0.16 -2.69
N ARG A 223 13.42 -0.44 -2.04
CA ARG A 223 14.62 -0.95 -2.69
C ARG A 223 14.92 -2.34 -2.18
N THR A 224 14.88 -3.34 -3.04
CA THR A 224 15.29 -4.70 -2.67
C THR A 224 16.83 -4.78 -2.71
N ARG A 225 17.44 -5.15 -1.58
CA ARG A 225 18.90 -5.28 -1.42
C ARG A 225 19.38 -6.68 -1.79
N SER A 226 18.61 -7.67 -1.35
CA SER A 226 18.76 -9.07 -1.67
C SER A 226 17.36 -9.63 -1.80
N GLY A 227 17.06 -10.31 -2.90
CA GLY A 227 15.82 -11.03 -3.10
C GLY A 227 16.18 -12.34 -3.78
N ILE A 228 16.00 -13.45 -3.07
CA ILE A 228 16.37 -14.78 -3.56
C ILE A 228 15.08 -15.54 -3.82
N PRO A 229 14.49 -15.44 -5.03
CA PRO A 229 13.36 -16.27 -5.39
C PRO A 229 13.83 -17.71 -5.51
N SER A 230 13.11 -18.62 -4.88
CA SER A 230 13.30 -20.06 -4.97
C SER A 230 11.99 -20.72 -5.39
N ARG A 231 12.07 -21.84 -6.11
CA ARG A 231 10.87 -22.58 -6.48
C ARG A 231 10.24 -23.13 -5.20
N ILE A 232 8.91 -23.04 -5.05
CA ILE A 232 8.20 -23.68 -3.93
C ILE A 232 8.60 -25.16 -3.91
N GLN A 233 9.26 -25.57 -2.84
CA GLN A 233 9.60 -26.95 -2.59
C GLN A 233 8.49 -27.51 -1.70
N PRO A 234 7.80 -28.60 -2.08
CA PRO A 234 6.83 -29.22 -1.19
C PRO A 234 7.54 -29.58 0.12
N ALA A 235 6.86 -29.32 1.26
CA ALA A 235 7.37 -29.65 2.58
C ALA A 235 7.99 -31.05 2.53
N ALA A 236 9.26 -31.16 2.90
CA ALA A 236 9.97 -32.41 2.90
C ALA A 236 9.19 -33.39 3.80
N THR A 237 8.48 -34.34 3.20
CA THR A 237 7.99 -35.52 3.90
C THR A 237 9.21 -36.24 4.44
N THR A 238 9.50 -36.05 5.72
CA THR A 238 10.37 -36.95 6.48
C THR A 238 9.66 -38.29 6.58
N ALA A 239 9.73 -39.08 5.51
CA ALA A 239 9.48 -40.51 5.57
C ALA A 239 10.76 -41.16 6.09
N GLU A 240 10.90 -41.18 7.42
CA GLU A 240 11.85 -42.02 8.11
C GLU A 240 11.40 -43.49 7.90
N ALA A 241 12.06 -44.18 6.97
CA ALA A 241 11.85 -45.61 6.76
C ALA A 241 12.51 -46.39 7.91
N PRO A 242 11.81 -47.33 8.57
CA PRO A 242 12.43 -48.15 9.60
C PRO A 242 13.43 -49.12 8.96
N ALA A 243 14.63 -49.15 9.53
CA ALA A 243 15.70 -50.08 9.17
C ALA A 243 15.24 -51.54 9.37
N SER A 244 15.59 -52.40 8.42
CA SER A 244 15.45 -53.86 8.50
C SER A 244 16.61 -54.49 9.27
#